data_AF-A0A2S5KGM6-F1
#
_entry.id   AF-A0A2S5KGM6-F1
#
_cell.length_a   1.000
_cell.length_b   1.000
_cell.length_c   1.000
_cell.angle_alpha   90.00
_cell.angle_beta   90.00
_cell.angle_gamma   90.00
#
_symmetry.space_group_name_H-M   'P 1'
#
loop_
_entity.id
_entity.type
_entity.pdbx_description
1 polymer ?
#
loop_
_entity_poly.entity_id
_entity_poly.type
_entity_poly.pdbx_seq_one_letter_code
_entity_poly.pdbx_strand_id
1 'polypeptide(L)'
;MKKATLAFAVLSAVGLIGTAQAEQEPGLWAVYNSALKNARYVDLTHTITPHIPVWAGFSDSSFAPAKAGVDMEGFASKGEAYTYAKHGFEATEYVLKTDQLGTQLDPPAHWAPEYAAIDEIPASYAVRPLVVISIVDQVSKDPNYALQVADIEAWEKQHGTIPAGSVVFVRSDWSKRWPDPELAKLTQFPGVSLAALKFLHEQRHILFHGHEPLDTDSTPTLEGEHWLMHNGYAQAEGVANLDKVPETGALVAIGYPKFGGGLGGYARYIAICPADWQYGVKAGEGDVPLPKFDKPLHYDEQQGMRVR
;
A
#
# COMPACT_ATOMS: atom_id res chain seq x y z
N MET A 1 -76.45 50.99 28.53
CA MET A 1 -76.74 49.66 27.95
C MET A 1 -75.99 49.51 26.64
N LYS A 2 -75.47 48.30 26.38
CA LYS A 2 -74.77 47.79 25.18
C LYS A 2 -73.25 48.02 25.09
N LYS A 3 -72.55 46.96 25.51
CA LYS A 3 -71.17 46.58 25.18
C LYS A 3 -71.13 46.09 23.72
N ALA A 4 -70.09 46.44 22.97
CA ALA A 4 -69.68 45.74 21.76
C ALA A 4 -68.15 45.56 21.85
N THR A 5 -67.74 44.35 22.23
CA THR A 5 -66.33 43.94 22.27
C THR A 5 -65.97 43.38 20.90
N LEU A 6 -65.05 44.04 20.21
CA LEU A 6 -64.50 43.60 18.93
C LEU A 6 -63.41 42.55 19.20
N ALA A 7 -63.62 41.32 18.76
CA ALA A 7 -62.63 40.24 18.86
C ALA A 7 -61.61 40.36 17.71
N PHE A 8 -60.34 40.55 18.04
CA PHE A 8 -59.22 40.43 17.11
C PHE A 8 -58.90 38.94 16.90
N ALA A 9 -59.11 38.43 15.68
CA ALA A 9 -58.63 37.13 15.28
C ALA A 9 -57.15 37.23 14.90
N VAL A 10 -56.27 36.65 15.72
CA VAL A 10 -54.85 36.47 15.39
C VAL A 10 -54.75 35.25 14.47
N LEU A 11 -54.47 35.47 13.18
CA LEU A 11 -54.07 34.41 12.26
C LEU A 11 -52.62 34.03 12.55
N SER A 12 -52.43 32.90 13.23
CA SER A 12 -51.13 32.25 13.38
C SER A 12 -50.75 31.57 12.06
N ALA A 13 -49.92 32.22 11.26
CA ALA A 13 -49.27 31.60 10.12
C ALA A 13 -48.21 30.61 10.63
N VAL A 14 -48.57 29.33 10.70
CA VAL A 14 -47.62 28.24 10.90
C VAL A 14 -46.80 28.13 9.61
N GLY A 15 -45.59 28.68 9.63
CA GLY A 15 -44.60 28.45 8.58
C GLY A 15 -44.27 26.96 8.52
N LEU A 16 -44.74 26.29 7.47
CA LEU A 16 -44.22 25.01 7.04
C LEU A 16 -42.76 25.24 6.65
N ILE A 17 -41.85 25.04 7.61
CA ILE A 17 -40.44 24.81 7.30
C ILE A 17 -40.41 23.49 6.55
N GLY A 18 -40.45 23.57 5.23
CA GLY A 18 -40.10 22.45 4.38
C GLY A 18 -38.70 22.02 4.78
N THR A 19 -38.59 20.90 5.50
CA THR A 19 -37.34 20.19 5.62
C THR A 19 -36.94 19.81 4.21
N ALA A 20 -36.01 20.56 3.61
CA ALA A 20 -35.28 20.06 2.46
C ALA A 20 -34.67 18.74 2.93
N GLN A 21 -35.28 17.62 2.53
CA GLN A 21 -34.66 16.32 2.63
C GLN A 21 -33.37 16.46 1.83
N ALA A 22 -32.24 16.56 2.52
CA ALA A 22 -30.95 16.36 1.90
C ALA A 22 -31.06 15.05 1.12
N GLU A 23 -30.98 15.12 -0.21
CA GLU A 23 -31.00 13.93 -1.06
C GLU A 23 -29.95 12.99 -0.50
N GLN A 24 -30.38 11.81 -0.03
CA GLN A 24 -29.46 10.81 0.48
C GLN A 24 -28.56 10.41 -0.67
N GLU A 25 -27.27 10.73 -0.56
CA GLU A 25 -26.29 10.37 -1.57
C GLU A 25 -26.33 8.86 -1.83
N PRO A 26 -26.24 8.42 -3.10
CA PRO A 26 -26.45 7.03 -3.44
C PRO A 26 -25.30 6.15 -2.94
N GLY A 27 -25.63 5.13 -2.14
CA GLY A 27 -24.76 3.99 -1.83
C GLY A 27 -23.37 4.35 -1.29
N LEU A 28 -22.33 3.82 -1.93
CA LEU A 28 -20.93 3.99 -1.49
C LEU A 28 -20.41 5.43 -1.60
N TRP A 29 -21.10 6.31 -2.32
CA TRP A 29 -20.71 7.73 -2.38
C TRP A 29 -20.92 8.41 -1.03
N ALA A 30 -21.97 8.04 -0.29
CA ALA A 30 -22.17 8.53 1.07
C ALA A 30 -21.01 8.13 1.99
N VAL A 31 -20.49 6.89 1.87
CA VAL A 31 -19.31 6.43 2.62
C VAL A 31 -18.07 7.22 2.21
N TYR A 32 -17.88 7.43 0.91
CA TYR A 32 -16.77 8.24 0.42
C TYR A 32 -16.82 9.67 0.96
N ASN A 33 -17.95 10.37 0.81
CA ASN A 33 -18.07 11.78 1.20
C ASN A 33 -18.06 11.97 2.72
N SER A 34 -18.57 11.02 3.50
CA SER A 34 -18.57 11.10 4.96
C SER A 34 -17.25 10.68 5.61
N ALA A 35 -16.50 9.75 5.02
CA ALA A 35 -15.28 9.22 5.61
C ALA A 35 -14.04 9.38 4.71
N LEU A 36 -14.03 8.75 3.52
CA LEU A 36 -12.82 8.60 2.71
C LEU A 36 -12.30 9.92 2.11
N LYS A 37 -13.19 10.84 1.75
CA LYS A 37 -12.84 12.14 1.17
C LYS A 37 -11.95 12.97 2.11
N ASN A 38 -12.25 12.93 3.41
CA ASN A 38 -11.52 13.70 4.42
C ASN A 38 -10.40 12.89 5.09
N ALA A 39 -10.29 11.60 4.78
CA ALA A 39 -9.27 10.70 5.29
C ALA A 39 -7.85 11.16 4.90
N ARG A 40 -6.88 10.60 5.60
CA ARG A 40 -5.46 10.81 5.31
C ARG A 40 -4.88 9.61 4.59
N TYR A 41 -4.26 9.85 3.44
CA TYR A 41 -3.64 8.82 2.62
C TYR A 41 -2.13 8.81 2.85
N VAL A 42 -1.62 7.70 3.38
CA VAL A 42 -0.19 7.48 3.64
C VAL A 42 0.34 6.44 2.67
N ASP A 43 1.39 6.78 1.93
CA ASP A 43 2.05 5.87 1.00
C ASP A 43 2.95 4.90 1.76
N LEU A 44 2.71 3.59 1.61
CA LEU A 44 3.44 2.51 2.27
C LEU A 44 4.35 1.75 1.30
N THR A 45 4.70 2.38 0.17
CA THR A 45 5.47 1.76 -0.90
C THR A 45 6.77 2.52 -1.16
N HIS A 46 7.86 1.77 -1.28
CA HIS A 46 9.14 2.29 -1.74
C HIS A 46 9.13 2.56 -3.25
N THR A 47 9.84 3.61 -3.68
CA THR A 47 10.01 3.89 -5.11
C THR A 47 10.97 2.88 -5.74
N ILE A 48 10.52 2.20 -6.80
CA ILE A 48 11.36 1.31 -7.60
C ILE A 48 12.39 2.13 -8.40
N THR A 49 13.68 1.82 -8.21
CA THR A 49 14.81 2.43 -8.92
C THR A 49 15.78 1.32 -9.38
N PRO A 50 16.71 1.59 -10.31
CA PRO A 50 17.71 0.60 -10.73
C PRO A 50 18.64 0.15 -9.59
N HIS A 51 18.75 0.94 -8.52
CA HIS A 51 19.71 0.73 -7.42
C HIS A 51 19.02 0.32 -6.11
N ILE A 52 17.75 -0.10 -6.19
CA ILE A 52 16.95 -0.47 -5.03
C ILE A 52 17.48 -1.77 -4.40
N PRO A 53 17.35 -1.96 -3.08
CA PRO A 53 17.69 -3.23 -2.45
C PRO A 53 16.91 -4.38 -3.10
N VAL A 54 17.63 -5.43 -3.48
CA VAL A 54 17.10 -6.65 -4.09
C VAL A 54 17.97 -7.82 -3.65
N TRP A 55 17.36 -9.00 -3.47
CA TRP A 55 18.09 -10.19 -3.09
C TRP A 55 19.25 -10.49 -4.05
N ALA A 56 20.43 -10.76 -3.51
CA ALA A 56 21.67 -10.90 -4.28
C ALA A 56 21.68 -12.11 -5.25
N GLY A 57 20.70 -13.01 -5.14
CA GLY A 57 20.52 -14.11 -6.08
C GLY A 57 19.87 -13.68 -7.41
N PHE A 58 19.20 -12.53 -7.45
CA PHE A 58 18.62 -11.99 -8.68
C PHE A 58 19.63 -11.15 -9.47
N SER A 59 19.40 -11.04 -10.78
CA SER A 59 20.18 -10.14 -11.64
C SER A 59 19.71 -8.68 -11.49
N ASP A 60 20.59 -7.73 -11.80
CA ASP A 60 20.26 -6.31 -11.73
C ASP A 60 19.23 -5.88 -12.78
N SER A 61 18.24 -5.10 -12.33
CA SER A 61 17.27 -4.43 -13.21
C SER A 61 17.84 -3.13 -13.77
N SER A 62 17.38 -2.72 -14.95
CA SER A 62 17.85 -1.48 -15.59
C SER A 62 16.71 -0.76 -16.31
N PHE A 63 16.74 0.56 -16.28
CA PHE A 63 15.77 1.39 -17.01
C PHE A 63 16.49 2.18 -18.10
N ALA A 64 15.76 2.56 -19.14
CA ALA A 64 16.26 3.33 -20.27
C ALA A 64 15.14 4.15 -20.92
N PRO A 65 15.45 5.15 -21.77
CA PRO A 65 14.45 5.73 -22.65
C PRO A 65 13.90 4.66 -23.60
N ALA A 66 12.57 4.59 -23.72
CA ALA A 66 11.94 3.67 -24.65
C ALA A 66 12.31 4.01 -26.10
N LYS A 67 12.51 2.96 -26.92
CA LYS A 67 12.93 3.09 -28.31
C LYS A 67 11.86 2.60 -29.27
N ALA A 68 11.83 3.14 -30.48
CA ALA A 68 10.93 2.70 -31.53
C ALA A 68 11.26 1.25 -31.96
N GLY A 69 10.26 0.37 -31.95
CA GLY A 69 10.43 -1.03 -32.38
C GLY A 69 10.45 -1.21 -33.91
N VAL A 70 9.96 -0.21 -34.65
CA VAL A 70 9.82 -0.18 -36.11
C VAL A 70 10.10 1.23 -36.63
N ASP A 71 10.34 1.36 -37.94
CA ASP A 71 10.39 2.65 -38.60
C ASP A 71 8.98 3.26 -38.72
N MET A 72 8.88 4.55 -38.42
CA MET A 72 7.67 5.35 -38.56
C MET A 72 8.02 6.59 -39.39
N GLU A 73 7.57 6.61 -40.64
CA GLU A 73 7.90 7.65 -41.61
C GLU A 73 7.58 9.05 -41.07
N GLY A 74 8.57 9.94 -41.12
CA GLY A 74 8.45 11.31 -40.63
C GLY A 74 8.38 11.46 -39.10
N PHE A 75 8.49 10.37 -38.34
CA PHE A 75 8.35 10.38 -36.88
C PHE A 75 9.59 9.86 -36.16
N ALA A 76 9.89 8.56 -36.23
CA ALA A 76 11.06 7.95 -35.59
C ALA A 76 11.58 6.74 -36.39
N SER A 77 12.89 6.51 -36.36
CA SER A 77 13.48 5.30 -36.94
C SER A 77 13.57 4.17 -35.92
N LYS A 78 13.57 2.90 -36.36
CA LYS A 78 13.74 1.74 -35.48
C LYS A 78 15.02 1.88 -34.64
N GLY A 79 14.88 1.70 -33.33
CA GLY A 79 15.96 1.84 -32.34
C GLY A 79 16.18 3.26 -31.83
N GLU A 80 15.51 4.26 -32.41
CA GLU A 80 15.57 5.64 -31.92
C GLU A 80 14.78 5.81 -30.62
N ALA A 81 15.36 6.51 -29.64
CA ALA A 81 14.70 6.85 -28.39
C ALA A 81 13.68 7.99 -28.57
N TYR A 82 12.51 7.87 -27.93
CA TYR A 82 11.54 8.96 -27.89
C TYR A 82 12.03 10.09 -26.99
N THR A 83 11.84 11.33 -27.47
CA THR A 83 12.32 12.58 -26.83
C THR A 83 11.24 13.64 -26.91
N TYR A 84 11.12 14.49 -25.88
CA TYR A 84 10.16 15.59 -25.92
C TYR A 84 10.38 16.54 -27.09
N ALA A 85 11.65 16.86 -27.41
CA ALA A 85 11.99 17.86 -28.43
C ALA A 85 11.63 17.42 -29.85
N LYS A 86 11.80 16.13 -30.19
CA LYS A 86 11.51 15.62 -31.54
C LYS A 86 10.10 15.05 -31.65
N HIS A 87 9.64 14.34 -30.63
CA HIS A 87 8.43 13.51 -30.71
C HIS A 87 7.25 14.07 -29.91
N GLY A 88 7.47 15.11 -29.09
CA GLY A 88 6.45 15.68 -28.21
C GLY A 88 6.14 14.83 -26.97
N PHE A 89 6.78 13.68 -26.80
CA PHE A 89 6.63 12.81 -25.63
C PHE A 89 7.89 11.97 -25.38
N GLU A 90 7.95 11.37 -24.20
CA GLU A 90 8.92 10.31 -23.88
C GLU A 90 8.26 9.16 -23.14
N ALA A 91 8.86 7.98 -23.23
CA ALA A 91 8.50 6.81 -22.44
C ALA A 91 9.77 6.17 -21.85
N THR A 92 9.59 5.24 -20.90
CA THR A 92 10.67 4.48 -20.25
C THR A 92 10.54 3.01 -20.63
N GLU A 93 11.66 2.39 -20.97
CA GLU A 93 11.84 0.94 -20.94
C GLU A 93 12.23 0.54 -19.51
N TYR A 94 11.51 -0.42 -18.95
CA TYR A 94 11.86 -1.04 -17.68
C TYR A 94 12.26 -2.49 -17.93
N VAL A 95 13.54 -2.83 -17.73
CA VAL A 95 14.02 -4.21 -17.71
C VAL A 95 14.08 -4.65 -16.27
N LEU A 96 12.99 -5.27 -15.80
CA LEU A 96 12.89 -5.82 -14.46
C LEU A 96 13.27 -7.31 -14.52
N LYS A 97 14.25 -7.71 -13.71
CA LYS A 97 14.80 -9.08 -13.75
C LYS A 97 14.10 -10.07 -12.84
N THR A 98 13.27 -9.58 -11.94
CA THR A 98 12.52 -10.35 -10.96
C THR A 98 11.24 -9.61 -10.64
N ASP A 99 10.16 -10.35 -10.36
CA ASP A 99 8.93 -9.82 -9.78
C ASP A 99 9.03 -9.63 -8.25
N GLN A 100 10.16 -10.05 -7.67
CA GLN A 100 10.55 -9.89 -6.27
C GLN A 100 11.44 -8.64 -6.08
N LEU A 101 10.86 -7.43 -6.17
CA LEU A 101 11.59 -6.16 -6.11
C LEU A 101 10.84 -5.07 -5.33
N GLY A 102 11.48 -4.54 -4.28
CA GLY A 102 10.95 -3.42 -3.50
C GLY A 102 9.77 -3.82 -2.63
N THR A 103 8.76 -2.93 -2.54
CA THR A 103 7.50 -3.28 -1.86
C THR A 103 6.68 -4.22 -2.74
N GLN A 104 6.30 -5.38 -2.21
CA GLN A 104 5.71 -6.45 -3.01
C GLN A 104 4.63 -7.24 -2.29
N LEU A 105 3.85 -7.98 -3.09
CA LEU A 105 2.86 -8.96 -2.68
C LEU A 105 3.26 -10.32 -3.27
N ASP A 106 3.50 -11.31 -2.41
CA ASP A 106 3.81 -12.66 -2.85
C ASP A 106 2.54 -13.51 -2.81
N PRO A 107 2.12 -14.05 -3.96
CA PRO A 107 1.02 -14.98 -4.02
C PRO A 107 1.50 -16.38 -3.56
N PRO A 108 0.62 -17.27 -3.09
CA PRO A 108 1.06 -18.56 -2.56
C PRO A 108 1.75 -19.47 -3.60
N ALA A 109 1.44 -19.30 -4.90
CA ALA A 109 2.16 -19.98 -5.98
C ALA A 109 3.67 -19.75 -5.98
N HIS A 110 4.16 -18.69 -5.31
CA HIS A 110 5.59 -18.40 -5.17
C HIS A 110 6.39 -19.62 -4.68
N TRP A 111 5.83 -20.40 -3.76
CA TRP A 111 6.43 -21.64 -3.25
C TRP A 111 5.58 -22.89 -3.48
N ALA A 112 4.28 -22.74 -3.75
CA ALA A 112 3.34 -23.85 -3.84
C ALA A 112 2.46 -23.73 -5.11
N PRO A 113 2.89 -24.28 -6.26
CA PRO A 113 2.32 -24.02 -7.58
C PRO A 113 0.85 -24.48 -7.76
N GLU A 114 0.31 -25.24 -6.81
CA GLU A 114 -1.10 -25.61 -6.75
C GLU A 114 -2.04 -24.49 -6.25
N TYR A 115 -1.49 -23.41 -5.69
CA TYR A 115 -2.24 -22.24 -5.24
C TYR A 115 -2.21 -21.08 -6.24
N ALA A 116 -2.91 -20.00 -5.90
CA ALA A 116 -3.07 -18.84 -6.77
C ALA A 116 -1.72 -18.18 -7.12
N ALA A 117 -1.52 -17.90 -8.41
CA ALA A 117 -0.55 -16.94 -8.92
C ALA A 117 -1.05 -15.49 -8.74
N ILE A 118 -0.20 -14.50 -9.02
CA ILE A 118 -0.52 -13.08 -8.75
C ILE A 118 -1.76 -12.59 -9.52
N ASP A 119 -1.97 -13.09 -10.74
CA ASP A 119 -3.14 -12.76 -11.57
C ASP A 119 -4.43 -13.51 -11.18
N GLU A 120 -4.32 -14.47 -10.27
CA GLU A 120 -5.43 -15.27 -9.76
C GLU A 120 -5.93 -14.78 -8.39
N ILE A 121 -5.17 -13.90 -7.72
CA ILE A 121 -5.60 -13.26 -6.46
C ILE A 121 -6.92 -12.50 -6.69
N PRO A 122 -7.96 -12.74 -5.87
CA PRO A 122 -9.28 -12.15 -6.11
C PRO A 122 -9.27 -10.64 -5.87
N ALA A 123 -10.03 -9.90 -6.68
CA ALA A 123 -10.18 -8.45 -6.56
C ALA A 123 -10.71 -7.98 -5.18
N SER A 124 -11.25 -8.90 -4.38
CA SER A 124 -11.65 -8.60 -3.00
C SER A 124 -10.45 -8.17 -2.14
N TYR A 125 -9.20 -8.45 -2.52
CA TYR A 125 -8.00 -7.96 -1.82
C TYR A 125 -7.87 -6.43 -1.82
N ALA A 126 -8.53 -5.72 -2.75
CA ALA A 126 -8.26 -4.31 -3.03
C ALA A 126 -8.35 -3.36 -1.83
N VAL A 127 -9.23 -3.65 -0.85
CA VAL A 127 -9.37 -2.82 0.38
C VAL A 127 -9.67 -3.71 1.59
N ARG A 128 -8.92 -3.51 2.69
CA ARG A 128 -9.11 -4.22 3.96
C ARG A 128 -8.89 -3.33 5.20
N PRO A 129 -9.43 -3.71 6.37
CA PRO A 129 -8.95 -3.16 7.64
C PRO A 129 -7.44 -3.38 7.77
N LEU A 130 -6.73 -2.35 8.21
CA LEU A 130 -5.30 -2.40 8.48
C LEU A 130 -5.05 -2.40 9.98
N VAL A 131 -4.25 -3.36 10.43
CA VAL A 131 -3.68 -3.45 11.77
C VAL A 131 -2.18 -3.29 11.65
N VAL A 132 -1.58 -2.46 12.52
CA VAL A 132 -0.12 -2.34 12.62
C VAL A 132 0.32 -2.76 14.01
N ILE A 133 1.18 -3.77 14.10
CA ILE A 133 1.78 -4.23 15.35
C ILE A 133 3.25 -3.81 15.37
N SER A 134 3.64 -3.02 16.37
CA SER A 134 5.02 -2.55 16.51
C SER A 134 5.88 -3.50 17.36
N ILE A 135 7.02 -3.90 16.80
CA ILE A 135 8.09 -4.62 17.52
C ILE A 135 9.38 -3.79 17.61
N VAL A 136 9.32 -2.48 17.32
CA VAL A 136 10.50 -1.58 17.29
C VAL A 136 11.30 -1.63 18.60
N ASP A 137 10.61 -1.67 19.75
CA ASP A 137 11.27 -1.71 21.07
C ASP A 137 12.04 -3.03 21.29
N GLN A 138 11.55 -4.13 20.74
CA GLN A 138 12.19 -5.44 20.77
C GLN A 138 13.37 -5.47 19.79
N VAL A 139 13.16 -4.98 18.56
CA VAL A 139 14.19 -4.89 17.51
C VAL A 139 15.37 -3.99 17.93
N SER A 140 15.11 -2.95 18.71
CA SER A 140 16.17 -2.08 19.26
C SER A 140 17.14 -2.82 20.20
N LYS A 141 16.71 -3.95 20.78
CA LYS A 141 17.49 -4.78 21.71
C LYS A 141 18.09 -5.99 21.01
N ASP A 142 17.37 -6.53 20.03
CA ASP A 142 17.77 -7.66 19.20
C ASP A 142 17.37 -7.39 17.74
N PRO A 143 18.31 -7.00 16.87
CA PRO A 143 18.02 -6.74 15.46
C PRO A 143 17.44 -7.94 14.70
N ASN A 144 17.54 -9.16 15.24
CA ASN A 144 16.98 -10.38 14.68
C ASN A 144 15.65 -10.80 15.35
N TYR A 145 15.02 -9.91 16.11
CA TYR A 145 13.79 -10.21 16.82
C TYR A 145 12.64 -10.51 15.85
N ALA A 146 12.00 -11.66 16.03
CA ALA A 146 10.78 -12.01 15.32
C ALA A 146 9.56 -11.78 16.20
N LEU A 147 8.47 -11.22 15.64
CA LEU A 147 7.19 -11.06 16.32
C LEU A 147 6.74 -12.39 16.95
N GLN A 148 6.35 -12.35 18.22
CA GLN A 148 5.87 -13.50 18.98
C GLN A 148 4.35 -13.43 19.22
N VAL A 149 3.75 -14.58 19.54
CA VAL A 149 2.33 -14.64 19.94
C VAL A 149 2.04 -13.73 21.14
N ALA A 150 2.96 -13.64 22.10
CA ALA A 150 2.81 -12.79 23.28
C ALA A 150 2.76 -11.29 22.93
N ASP A 151 3.46 -10.84 21.88
CA ASP A 151 3.38 -9.46 21.42
C ASP A 151 1.99 -9.19 20.83
N ILE A 152 1.45 -10.13 20.05
CA ILE A 152 0.10 -10.05 19.46
C ILE A 152 -0.95 -9.97 20.56
N GLU A 153 -0.89 -10.85 21.57
CA GLU A 153 -1.82 -10.84 22.70
C GLU A 153 -1.73 -9.56 23.53
N ALA A 154 -0.51 -9.05 23.75
CA ALA A 154 -0.29 -7.78 24.44
C ALA A 154 -0.87 -6.60 23.66
N TRP A 155 -0.73 -6.61 22.34
CA TRP A 155 -1.34 -5.64 21.43
C TRP A 155 -2.86 -5.71 21.49
N GLU A 156 -3.45 -6.90 21.38
CA GLU A 156 -4.91 -7.09 21.43
C GLU A 156 -5.53 -6.67 22.76
N LYS A 157 -4.78 -6.79 23.86
CA LYS A 157 -5.22 -6.29 25.17
C LYS A 157 -5.42 -4.77 25.17
N GLN A 158 -4.68 -4.03 24.36
CA GLN A 158 -4.75 -2.57 24.26
C GLN A 158 -5.72 -2.11 23.17
N HIS A 159 -5.75 -2.82 22.04
CA HIS A 159 -6.43 -2.36 20.83
C HIS A 159 -7.69 -3.15 20.47
N GLY A 160 -7.97 -4.25 21.19
CA GLY A 160 -9.02 -5.20 20.87
C GLY A 160 -8.55 -6.32 19.96
N THR A 161 -9.39 -7.34 19.78
CA THR A 161 -9.09 -8.49 18.93
C THR A 161 -8.88 -8.07 17.47
N ILE A 162 -7.86 -8.63 16.83
CA ILE A 162 -7.58 -8.45 15.40
C ILE A 162 -8.80 -8.91 14.59
N PRO A 163 -9.39 -8.04 13.74
CA PRO A 163 -10.56 -8.42 12.96
C PRO A 163 -10.23 -9.49 11.91
N ALA A 164 -11.13 -10.48 11.75
CA ALA A 164 -11.03 -11.44 10.66
C ALA A 164 -11.04 -10.74 9.28
N GLY A 165 -10.23 -11.24 8.36
CA GLY A 165 -10.03 -10.68 7.02
C GLY A 165 -9.21 -9.38 6.99
N SER A 166 -8.68 -8.89 8.11
CA SER A 166 -7.78 -7.73 8.14
C SER A 166 -6.42 -8.04 7.51
N VAL A 167 -5.66 -7.00 7.21
CA VAL A 167 -4.25 -7.08 6.90
C VAL A 167 -3.47 -6.66 8.13
N VAL A 168 -2.45 -7.43 8.51
CA VAL A 168 -1.60 -7.15 9.67
C VAL A 168 -0.19 -6.82 9.18
N PHE A 169 0.24 -5.57 9.37
CA PHE A 169 1.61 -5.15 9.11
C PHE A 169 2.43 -5.09 10.40
N VAL A 170 3.65 -5.63 10.33
CA VAL A 170 4.58 -5.70 11.46
C VAL A 170 5.62 -4.59 11.29
N ARG A 171 5.54 -3.59 12.17
CA ARG A 171 6.45 -2.45 12.18
C ARG A 171 7.72 -2.79 12.97
N SER A 172 8.85 -2.66 12.31
CA SER A 172 10.19 -2.84 12.86
C SER A 172 11.10 -1.63 12.64
N ASP A 173 10.62 -0.59 11.95
CA ASP A 173 11.37 0.57 11.48
C ASP A 173 12.54 0.22 10.54
N TRP A 174 12.56 -1.01 9.99
CA TRP A 174 13.59 -1.47 9.05
C TRP A 174 13.62 -0.64 7.77
N SER A 175 12.47 -0.16 7.31
CA SER A 175 12.32 0.68 6.12
C SER A 175 13.06 2.02 6.22
N LYS A 176 13.46 2.46 7.43
CA LYS A 176 14.23 3.71 7.63
C LYS A 176 15.63 3.67 7.02
N ARG A 177 16.15 2.48 6.71
CA ARG A 177 17.44 2.29 6.04
C ARG A 177 17.32 2.25 4.51
N TRP A 178 16.11 2.24 3.96
CA TRP A 178 15.90 2.27 2.52
C TRP A 178 16.39 3.60 1.91
N PRO A 179 16.99 3.61 0.68
CA PRO A 179 17.19 2.51 -0.26
C PRO A 179 18.59 1.87 -0.20
N ASP A 180 19.23 1.77 0.97
CA ASP A 180 20.57 1.19 1.09
C ASP A 180 20.61 -0.28 0.60
N PRO A 181 21.30 -0.59 -0.51
CA PRO A 181 21.33 -1.95 -1.08
C PRO A 181 22.00 -2.97 -0.15
N GLU A 182 22.77 -2.53 0.86
CA GLU A 182 23.33 -3.44 1.86
C GLU A 182 22.24 -4.09 2.73
N LEU A 183 21.02 -3.54 2.77
CA LEU A 183 19.89 -4.16 3.47
C LEU A 183 19.61 -5.59 2.97
N ALA A 184 19.65 -5.80 1.66
CA ALA A 184 19.33 -7.09 1.04
C ALA A 184 20.44 -8.15 1.21
N LYS A 185 21.57 -7.79 1.84
CA LYS A 185 22.70 -8.69 2.10
C LYS A 185 22.75 -9.19 3.55
N LEU A 186 21.87 -8.67 4.41
CA LEU A 186 21.88 -9.02 5.83
C LEU A 186 21.24 -10.39 6.04
N THR A 187 21.92 -11.23 6.81
CA THR A 187 21.39 -12.53 7.24
C THR A 187 20.65 -12.46 8.57
N GLN A 188 20.64 -11.27 9.20
CA GLN A 188 19.90 -11.00 10.42
C GLN A 188 19.04 -9.76 10.23
N PHE A 189 17.74 -9.94 10.44
CA PHE A 189 16.72 -8.93 10.28
C PHE A 189 15.49 -9.30 11.13
N PRO A 190 14.65 -8.33 11.49
CA PRO A 190 13.44 -8.60 12.26
C PRO A 190 12.47 -9.43 11.41
N GLY A 191 11.66 -10.27 12.02
CA GLY A 191 10.76 -11.15 11.26
C GLY A 191 9.44 -11.41 11.95
N VAL A 192 8.74 -12.44 11.49
CA VAL A 192 7.54 -12.96 12.13
C VAL A 192 7.74 -14.44 12.44
N SER A 193 7.64 -14.84 13.70
CA SER A 193 7.84 -16.25 14.06
C SER A 193 6.76 -17.14 13.45
N LEU A 194 7.10 -18.38 13.12
CA LEU A 194 6.13 -19.37 12.61
C LEU A 194 4.91 -19.52 13.55
N ALA A 195 5.12 -19.45 14.87
CA ALA A 195 4.03 -19.50 15.84
C ALA A 195 3.10 -18.27 15.73
N ALA A 196 3.66 -17.07 15.55
CA ALA A 196 2.88 -15.85 15.34
C ALA A 196 2.12 -15.89 14.00
N LEU A 197 2.74 -16.37 12.92
CA LEU A 197 2.07 -16.56 11.63
C LEU A 197 0.85 -17.47 11.74
N LYS A 198 1.04 -18.66 12.33
CA LYS A 198 -0.06 -19.61 12.58
C LYS A 198 -1.16 -18.98 13.43
N PHE A 199 -0.81 -18.27 14.49
CA PHE A 199 -1.78 -17.62 15.35
C PHE A 199 -2.63 -16.58 14.58
N LEU A 200 -1.98 -15.71 13.81
CA LEU A 200 -2.67 -14.69 13.01
C LEU A 200 -3.59 -15.32 11.95
N HIS A 201 -3.10 -16.29 11.19
CA HIS A 201 -3.86 -16.89 10.09
C HIS A 201 -4.91 -17.90 10.56
N GLU A 202 -4.55 -18.83 11.44
CA GLU A 202 -5.44 -19.91 11.86
C GLU A 202 -6.41 -19.48 12.96
N GLN A 203 -6.06 -18.53 13.83
CA GLN A 203 -6.91 -18.13 14.96
C GLN A 203 -7.54 -16.74 14.81
N ARG A 204 -6.92 -15.82 14.06
CA ARG A 204 -7.51 -14.50 13.76
C ARG A 204 -8.08 -14.42 12.36
N HIS A 205 -7.79 -15.39 11.50
CA HIS A 205 -8.31 -15.45 10.14
C HIS A 205 -8.04 -14.17 9.34
N ILE A 206 -6.85 -13.61 9.49
CA ILE A 206 -6.42 -12.45 8.71
C ILE A 206 -6.35 -12.80 7.22
N LEU A 207 -6.38 -11.79 6.35
CA LEU A 207 -6.25 -12.00 4.91
C LEU A 207 -4.80 -12.33 4.54
N PHE A 208 -3.87 -11.47 4.94
CA PHE A 208 -2.43 -11.66 4.82
C PHE A 208 -1.70 -10.78 5.83
N HIS A 209 -0.43 -11.10 6.03
CA HIS A 209 0.48 -10.33 6.88
C HIS A 209 1.57 -9.67 6.02
N GLY A 210 2.21 -8.64 6.55
CA GLY A 210 3.38 -8.06 5.90
C GLY A 210 4.35 -7.40 6.86
N HIS A 211 5.54 -7.09 6.38
CA HIS A 211 6.65 -6.60 7.18
C HIS A 211 7.58 -5.70 6.35
N GLU A 212 8.50 -5.00 7.02
CA GLU A 212 9.41 -4.04 6.37
C GLU A 212 10.66 -4.65 5.70
N PRO A 213 11.24 -5.77 6.19
CA PRO A 213 12.27 -6.53 5.47
C PRO A 213 11.79 -7.15 4.14
N LEU A 214 12.74 -7.74 3.39
CA LEU A 214 12.51 -8.41 2.11
C LEU A 214 12.33 -9.94 2.24
N ASP A 215 12.11 -10.42 3.46
CA ASP A 215 11.88 -11.83 3.77
C ASP A 215 11.11 -11.88 5.11
N THR A 216 10.16 -12.81 5.24
CA THR A 216 9.32 -12.97 6.44
C THR A 216 10.10 -13.34 7.70
N ASP A 217 11.15 -14.14 7.55
CA ASP A 217 11.95 -14.65 8.66
C ASP A 217 13.40 -14.90 8.24
N SER A 218 14.31 -14.84 9.20
CA SER A 218 15.74 -15.03 8.96
C SER A 218 16.19 -16.49 9.21
N THR A 219 15.27 -17.46 9.19
CA THR A 219 15.65 -18.86 9.46
C THR A 219 16.38 -19.45 8.24
N PRO A 220 17.24 -20.48 8.43
CA PRO A 220 18.05 -21.02 7.33
C PRO A 220 17.26 -21.55 6.13
N THR A 221 15.97 -21.84 6.31
CA THR A 221 15.10 -22.43 5.28
C THR A 221 13.83 -21.61 5.05
N LEU A 222 13.75 -20.38 5.57
CA LEU A 222 12.56 -19.52 5.50
C LEU A 222 11.29 -20.27 5.94
N GLU A 223 11.34 -20.92 7.11
CA GLU A 223 10.29 -21.85 7.55
C GLU A 223 8.90 -21.18 7.69
N GLY A 224 8.87 -19.88 7.99
CA GLY A 224 7.65 -19.09 8.09
C GLY A 224 7.02 -18.87 6.72
N GLU A 225 7.80 -18.37 5.76
CA GLU A 225 7.38 -18.20 4.37
C GLU A 225 6.98 -19.53 3.73
N HIS A 226 7.80 -20.57 3.90
CA HIS A 226 7.50 -21.91 3.42
C HIS A 226 6.14 -22.38 3.94
N TRP A 227 5.86 -22.24 5.25
CA TRP A 227 4.57 -22.63 5.81
C TRP A 227 3.42 -21.80 5.24
N LEU A 228 3.55 -20.47 5.16
CA LEU A 228 2.50 -19.58 4.66
C LEU A 228 2.01 -19.96 3.27
N MET A 229 2.96 -20.09 2.34
CA MET A 229 2.66 -20.28 0.93
C MET A 229 2.10 -21.68 0.67
N HIS A 230 2.63 -22.72 1.33
CA HIS A 230 2.06 -24.07 1.27
C HIS A 230 0.69 -24.22 1.96
N ASN A 231 0.22 -23.20 2.67
CA ASN A 231 -1.12 -23.12 3.25
C ASN A 231 -2.02 -22.09 2.54
N GLY A 232 -1.60 -21.59 1.37
CA GLY A 232 -2.43 -20.74 0.52
C GLY A 232 -2.57 -19.29 0.99
N TYR A 233 -1.69 -18.82 1.87
CA TYR A 233 -1.68 -17.44 2.34
C TYR A 233 -0.69 -16.59 1.53
N ALA A 234 -1.09 -15.37 1.18
CA ALA A 234 -0.19 -14.38 0.61
C ALA A 234 0.63 -13.68 1.72
N GLN A 235 1.67 -12.93 1.32
CA GLN A 235 2.40 -12.02 2.21
C GLN A 235 2.76 -10.73 1.50
N ALA A 236 3.10 -9.69 2.28
CA ALA A 236 3.69 -8.47 1.77
C ALA A 236 5.07 -8.22 2.36
N GLU A 237 5.99 -7.78 1.53
CA GLU A 237 7.37 -7.50 1.93
C GLU A 237 7.78 -6.09 1.50
N GLY A 238 8.85 -5.57 2.11
CA GLY A 238 9.38 -4.25 1.80
C GLY A 238 8.38 -3.12 2.07
N VAL A 239 7.49 -3.26 3.06
CA VAL A 239 6.48 -2.24 3.36
C VAL A 239 7.14 -1.01 3.99
N ALA A 240 6.79 0.19 3.52
CA ALA A 240 7.38 1.44 3.98
C ALA A 240 6.49 2.20 4.99
N ASN A 241 7.09 3.13 5.74
CA ASN A 241 6.38 4.18 6.49
C ASN A 241 5.34 3.69 7.52
N LEU A 242 5.51 2.49 8.08
CA LEU A 242 4.60 1.98 9.12
C LEU A 242 4.63 2.84 10.40
N ASP A 243 5.66 3.66 10.60
CA ASP A 243 5.75 4.67 11.65
C ASP A 243 4.76 5.84 11.49
N LYS A 244 4.15 5.97 10.30
CA LYS A 244 3.20 7.04 9.96
C LYS A 244 1.74 6.57 9.93
N VAL A 245 1.46 5.34 10.35
CA VAL A 245 0.13 4.73 10.28
C VAL A 245 -0.38 4.45 11.70
N PRO A 246 -1.68 4.65 12.00
CA PRO A 246 -2.23 4.26 13.29
C PRO A 246 -2.29 2.73 13.40
N GLU A 247 -2.15 2.21 14.62
CA GLU A 247 -2.19 0.77 14.86
C GLU A 247 -3.57 0.14 14.58
N THR A 248 -4.64 0.92 14.73
CA THR A 248 -6.01 0.52 14.39
C THR A 248 -6.79 1.64 13.71
N GLY A 249 -7.91 1.27 13.08
CA GLY A 249 -8.87 2.22 12.50
C GLY A 249 -8.51 2.72 11.10
N ALA A 250 -7.36 2.32 10.56
CA ALA A 250 -7.04 2.52 9.15
C ALA A 250 -7.60 1.40 8.27
N LEU A 251 -7.78 1.71 6.99
CA LEU A 251 -7.87 0.72 5.92
C LEU A 251 -6.53 0.68 5.15
N VAL A 252 -6.28 -0.40 4.42
CA VAL A 252 -5.23 -0.46 3.41
C VAL A 252 -5.87 -0.67 2.04
N ALA A 253 -5.50 0.17 1.08
CA ALA A 253 -5.73 -0.07 -0.33
C ALA A 253 -4.53 -0.82 -0.92
N ILE A 254 -4.79 -1.87 -1.69
CA ILE A 254 -3.80 -2.82 -2.19
C ILE A 254 -3.92 -2.87 -3.71
N GLY A 255 -2.89 -2.41 -4.40
CA GLY A 255 -2.78 -2.52 -5.86
C GLY A 255 -1.50 -3.23 -6.27
N TYR A 256 -1.57 -4.06 -7.30
CA TYR A 256 -0.43 -4.78 -7.87
C TYR A 256 -0.69 -5.05 -9.35
N PRO A 257 0.35 -5.18 -10.19
CA PRO A 257 0.20 -5.51 -11.60
C PRO A 257 -0.30 -6.95 -11.74
N LYS A 258 -1.20 -7.15 -12.71
CA LYS A 258 -1.79 -8.45 -13.00
C LYS A 258 -0.95 -9.21 -14.04
N PHE A 259 0.27 -9.60 -13.68
CA PHE A 259 1.14 -10.37 -14.56
C PHE A 259 0.64 -11.80 -14.70
N GLY A 260 0.39 -12.25 -15.94
CA GLY A 260 -0.18 -13.57 -16.21
C GLY A 260 0.73 -14.71 -15.72
N GLY A 261 0.26 -15.53 -14.78
CA GLY A 261 1.03 -16.62 -14.16
C GLY A 261 2.23 -16.15 -13.34
N GLY A 262 2.26 -14.90 -12.89
CA GLY A 262 3.37 -14.34 -12.10
C GLY A 262 3.45 -14.93 -10.69
N LEU A 263 4.66 -15.05 -10.16
CA LEU A 263 4.95 -15.68 -8.86
C LEU A 263 5.32 -14.66 -7.77
N GLY A 264 5.18 -13.38 -8.08
CA GLY A 264 5.34 -12.24 -7.21
C GLY A 264 4.62 -11.04 -7.81
N GLY A 265 4.67 -9.90 -7.14
CA GLY A 265 4.14 -8.68 -7.72
C GLY A 265 4.54 -7.43 -6.96
N TYR A 266 5.07 -6.45 -7.69
CA TYR A 266 5.25 -5.09 -7.16
C TYR A 266 3.93 -4.58 -6.58
N ALA A 267 3.95 -4.09 -5.35
CA ALA A 267 2.74 -3.69 -4.66
C ALA A 267 2.75 -2.20 -4.32
N ARG A 268 1.60 -1.57 -4.56
CA ARG A 268 1.26 -0.24 -4.09
C ARG A 268 0.29 -0.36 -2.93
N TYR A 269 0.80 -0.16 -1.73
CA TYR A 269 0.01 -0.11 -0.50
C TYR A 269 -0.22 1.35 -0.10
N ILE A 270 -1.47 1.70 0.18
CA ILE A 270 -1.84 3.03 0.67
C ILE A 270 -2.71 2.85 1.91
N ALA A 271 -2.24 3.34 3.05
CA ALA A 271 -3.06 3.39 4.24
C ALA A 271 -4.04 4.56 4.15
N ILE A 272 -5.32 4.29 4.42
CA ILE A 272 -6.40 5.27 4.51
C ILE A 272 -6.72 5.45 5.99
N CYS A 273 -6.17 6.50 6.57
CA CYS A 273 -6.20 6.80 8.00
C CYS A 273 -7.33 7.78 8.36
N PRO A 274 -7.73 7.87 9.65
CA PRO A 274 -8.70 8.86 10.11
C PRO A 274 -8.36 10.30 9.68
N ALA A 275 -9.39 11.14 9.54
CA ALA A 275 -9.27 12.50 8.99
C ALA A 275 -8.40 13.46 9.83
N ASP A 276 -8.35 13.20 11.14
CA ASP A 276 -7.55 13.93 12.14
C ASP A 276 -6.14 13.35 12.31
N TRP A 277 -5.79 12.28 11.57
CA TRP A 277 -4.44 11.73 11.60
C TRP A 277 -3.40 12.75 11.11
N GLN A 278 -2.23 12.76 11.75
CA GLN A 278 -1.22 13.79 11.56
C GLN A 278 -0.40 13.62 10.27
N TYR A 279 -0.31 12.41 9.74
CA TYR A 279 0.46 12.08 8.54
C TYR A 279 -0.46 11.90 7.32
N GLY A 280 0.11 12.00 6.13
CA GLY A 280 -0.57 11.74 4.85
C GLY A 280 -1.23 12.97 4.23
N VAL A 281 -1.71 12.78 3.00
CA VAL A 281 -2.37 13.83 2.19
C VAL A 281 -3.89 13.61 2.17
N LYS A 282 -4.66 14.65 1.85
CA LYS A 282 -6.13 14.54 1.66
C LYS A 282 -6.50 14.45 0.19
N ALA A 283 -7.64 13.81 -0.09
CA ALA A 283 -8.25 13.91 -1.41
C ALA A 283 -8.60 15.39 -1.73
N GLY A 284 -8.29 15.82 -2.94
CA GLY A 284 -8.39 17.20 -3.41
C GLY A 284 -7.18 18.08 -3.06
N GLU A 285 -6.19 17.57 -2.32
CA GLU A 285 -4.98 18.31 -1.98
C GLU A 285 -3.93 18.16 -3.10
N GLY A 286 -4.10 18.93 -4.18
CA GLY A 286 -3.18 18.92 -5.31
C GLY A 286 -3.41 17.79 -6.32
N ASP A 287 -4.57 17.11 -6.25
CA ASP A 287 -4.91 15.98 -7.13
C ASP A 287 -5.11 16.40 -8.60
N VAL A 288 -5.85 17.48 -8.86
CA VAL A 288 -6.17 17.91 -10.23
C VAL A 288 -6.47 19.42 -10.33
N PRO A 289 -5.86 20.14 -11.29
CA PRO A 289 -4.69 19.70 -12.06
C PRO A 289 -3.47 19.51 -11.13
N LEU A 290 -2.65 18.49 -11.40
CA LEU A 290 -1.41 18.27 -10.67
C LEU A 290 -0.51 19.52 -10.76
N PRO A 291 0.24 19.85 -9.68
CA PRO A 291 1.12 21.00 -9.69
C PRO A 291 2.22 20.89 -10.75
N LYS A 292 2.55 22.02 -11.38
CA LYS A 292 3.70 22.12 -12.29
C LYS A 292 4.97 22.30 -11.46
N PHE A 293 6.02 21.57 -11.83
CA PHE A 293 7.35 21.70 -11.21
C PHE A 293 8.21 22.74 -11.95
N ASP A 294 9.05 23.47 -11.20
CA ASP A 294 9.97 24.47 -11.76
C ASP A 294 11.09 23.85 -12.60
N LYS A 295 11.54 22.65 -12.22
CA LYS A 295 12.58 21.89 -12.93
C LYS A 295 11.96 20.81 -13.83
N PRO A 296 12.19 20.85 -15.15
CA PRO A 296 11.77 19.80 -16.07
C PRO A 296 12.40 18.45 -15.70
N LEU A 297 11.62 17.40 -15.87
CA LEU A 297 12.10 16.03 -15.72
C LEU A 297 12.96 15.68 -16.95
N HIS A 298 14.12 15.08 -16.75
CA HIS A 298 15.00 14.62 -17.83
C HIS A 298 15.64 13.27 -17.47
N TYR A 299 16.09 12.52 -18.47
CA TYR A 299 16.78 11.25 -18.24
C TYR A 299 18.24 11.51 -17.85
N ASP A 300 18.68 10.90 -16.75
CA ASP A 300 20.06 10.92 -16.28
C ASP A 300 20.68 9.54 -16.55
N GLU A 301 21.65 9.50 -17.47
CA GLU A 301 22.33 8.25 -17.89
C GLU A 301 23.12 7.60 -16.75
N GLN A 302 23.65 8.39 -15.81
CA GLN A 302 24.43 7.86 -14.68
C GLN A 302 23.52 7.23 -13.64
N GLN A 303 22.37 7.86 -13.38
CA GLN A 303 21.39 7.32 -12.43
C GLN A 303 20.54 6.22 -13.04
N GLY A 304 20.45 6.14 -14.37
CA GLY A 304 19.63 5.16 -15.08
C GLY A 304 18.13 5.41 -14.90
N MET A 305 17.74 6.66 -14.64
CA MET A 305 16.34 7.04 -14.39
C MET A 305 16.12 8.52 -14.67
N ARG A 306 14.86 8.95 -14.66
CA ARG A 306 14.52 10.36 -14.82
C ARG A 306 14.59 11.11 -13.49
N VAL A 307 15.16 12.31 -13.51
CA VAL A 307 15.36 13.18 -12.35
C VAL A 307 14.95 14.62 -12.65
N ARG A 308 14.68 15.40 -11.59
CA ARG A 308 14.35 16.84 -11.66
C ARG A 308 15.44 17.68 -11.02
#